data_AF-A0A6P0YJY8-F1
#
_entry.id   AF-A0A6P0YJY8-F1
#
_cell.length_a   1.000
_cell.length_b   1.000
_cell.length_c   1.000
_cell.angle_alpha   90.00
_cell.angle_beta   90.00
_cell.angle_gamma   90.00
#
_symmetry.space_group_name_H-M   'P 1'
#
loop_
_entity.id
_entity.type
_entity.pdbx_description
1 polymer ?
#
loop_
_entity_poly.entity_id
_entity_poly.type
_entity_poly.pdbx_seq_one_letter_code
_entity_poly.pdbx_strand_id
1 'polypeptide(L)' 'MNREALVVGINHYPLLKDSSAQPRNLIKPTADKEAIAQLLETSGNFHVQRFPEVKIEVI' A
#
# COMPACT_ATOMS: atom_id res chain seq x y z
N MET A 1 14.30 -8.55 19.61
CA MET A 1 14.24 -7.28 18.84
C MET A 1 12.91 -7.24 18.14
N ASN A 2 11.99 -6.36 18.57
CA ASN A 2 10.74 -6.14 17.85
C ASN A 2 11.05 -5.18 16.71
N ARG A 3 11.11 -5.71 15.49
CA ARG A 3 11.31 -4.91 14.29
C ARG A 3 9.94 -4.47 13.81
N GLU A 4 9.73 -3.17 13.72
CA GLU A 4 8.48 -2.62 13.18
C GLU A 4 8.74 -1.98 11.83
N ALA A 5 7.76 -2.09 10.93
CA ALA A 5 7.81 -1.44 9.62
C ALA A 5 6.45 -0.87 9.26
N LEU A 6 6.45 0.30 8.61
CA LEU A 6 5.28 0.93 8.02
C LEU A 6 5.41 0.88 6.50
N VAL A 7 4.46 0.23 5.82
CA VAL A 7 4.42 0.18 4.36
C VAL A 7 3.29 1.09 3.86
N VAL A 8 3.67 2.10 3.06
CA VAL A 8 2.76 3.12 2.54
C VAL A 8 2.57 2.93 1.03
N GLY A 9 1.36 2.56 0.61
CA GLY A 9 0.97 2.49 -0.80
C GLY A 9 0.33 3.79 -1.25
N ILE A 10 1.09 4.63 -1.96
CA ILE A 10 0.59 5.89 -2.52
C ILE A 10 -0.01 5.58 -3.90
N ASN A 11 -1.33 5.55 -3.99
CA ASN A 11 -2.06 5.27 -5.23
C ASN A 11 -2.78 6.49 -5.81
N HIS A 12 -3.10 7.49 -5.01
CA HIS A 12 -3.87 8.66 -5.43
C HIS A 12 -2.98 9.89 -5.61
N TYR A 13 -2.96 10.44 -6.83
CA TYR A 13 -2.14 11.61 -7.18
C TYR A 13 -3.03 12.77 -7.65
N PRO A 14 -3.41 13.72 -6.77
CA PRO A 14 -4.36 14.81 -7.09
C PRO A 14 -3.92 15.72 -8.23
N LEU A 15 -2.60 15.92 -8.36
CA LEU A 15 -2.00 16.78 -9.37
C LEU A 15 -1.71 16.05 -10.68
N LEU A 16 -1.68 14.72 -10.65
CA LEU A 16 -1.48 13.91 -11.84
C LEU A 16 -2.85 13.56 -12.41
N LYS A 17 -3.33 14.38 -13.33
CA LYS A 17 -4.62 14.16 -13.98
C LYS A 17 -4.48 13.18 -15.14
N ASP A 18 -5.47 12.32 -15.31
CA ASP A 18 -5.63 11.53 -16.53
C ASP A 18 -6.32 12.35 -17.64
N SER A 19 -6.55 11.71 -18.80
CA SER A 19 -7.21 12.33 -19.94
C SER A 19 -8.65 12.79 -19.65
N SER A 20 -9.26 12.34 -18.55
CA SER A 20 -10.60 12.73 -18.08
C SER A 20 -10.55 13.86 -17.03
N ALA A 21 -9.39 14.46 -16.81
CA ALA A 21 -9.11 15.46 -15.79
C ALA A 21 -9.32 14.99 -14.33
N GLN A 22 -9.52 13.67 -14.13
CA GLN A 22 -9.62 13.08 -12.80
C GLN A 22 -8.23 12.77 -12.23
N PRO A 23 -8.06 12.83 -10.89
CA PRO A 23 -6.85 12.35 -10.24
C PRO A 23 -6.54 10.91 -10.65
N ARG A 24 -5.30 10.67 -11.06
CA ARG A 24 -4.87 9.34 -11.47
C ARG A 24 -4.78 8.45 -10.23
N ASN A 25 -5.62 7.43 -10.20
CA ASN A 25 -5.56 6.35 -9.21
C ASN A 25 -4.79 5.16 -9.78
N LEU A 26 -3.62 4.87 -9.21
CA LEU A 26 -2.78 3.76 -9.63
C LEU A 26 -3.17 2.49 -8.88
N ILE A 27 -3.59 1.46 -9.60
CA ILE A 27 -3.98 0.17 -9.00
C ILE A 27 -2.76 -0.62 -8.52
N LYS A 28 -1.62 -0.53 -9.24
CA LYS A 28 -0.40 -1.29 -8.97
C LYS A 28 0.22 -1.03 -7.58
N PRO A 29 0.35 0.23 -7.11
CA PRO A 29 0.85 0.52 -5.76
C PRO A 29 0.10 -0.16 -4.61
N THR A 30 -1.19 -0.48 -4.79
CA THR A 30 -1.95 -1.24 -3.78
C THR A 30 -1.46 -2.68 -3.67
N ALA A 31 -1.23 -3.34 -4.81
CA ALA A 31 -0.72 -4.71 -4.87
C ALA A 31 0.75 -4.78 -4.42
N ASP A 32 1.57 -3.82 -4.86
CA ASP A 32 2.99 -3.75 -4.50
C ASP A 32 3.16 -3.54 -2.98
N LYS A 33 2.34 -2.68 -2.36
CA LYS A 33 2.30 -2.48 -0.90
C LYS A 33 2.11 -3.81 -0.17
N GLU A 34 1.17 -4.64 -0.62
CA GLU A 34 0.88 -5.91 0.05
C GLU A 34 2.01 -6.92 -0.12
N ALA A 35 2.58 -7.01 -1.33
CA ALA A 35 3.72 -7.90 -1.58
C ALA A 35 4.93 -7.54 -0.70
N ILE A 36 5.22 -6.24 -0.53
CA ILE A 36 6.31 -5.77 0.33
C ILE A 36 6.01 -6.06 1.81
N ALA A 37 4.77 -5.84 2.26
CA ALA A 37 4.37 -6.12 3.64
C ALA A 37 4.54 -7.61 3.97
N GLN A 38 4.06 -8.50 3.09
CA GLN A 38 4.24 -9.94 3.24
C GLN A 38 5.71 -10.36 3.25
N LEU A 39 6.55 -9.74 2.42
CA LEU A 39 7.98 -10.01 2.39
C LEU A 39 8.66 -9.60 3.70
N LEU A 40 8.30 -8.45 4.27
CA LEU A 40 8.81 -7.98 5.56
C LEU A 40 8.38 -8.87 6.73
N GLU A 41 7.13 -9.33 6.73
CA GLU A 41 6.60 -10.26 7.73
C GLU A 41 7.31 -11.62 7.64
N THR A 42 7.38 -12.21 6.43
CA THR A 42 7.90 -13.57 6.23
C THR A 42 9.42 -13.68 6.27
N SER A 43 10.13 -12.73 5.66
CA SER A 43 11.58 -12.83 5.46
C SER A 43 12.37 -12.01 6.47
N GLY A 44 11.80 -10.89 6.93
CA GLY A 44 12.47 -9.97 7.84
C GLY A 44 12.06 -10.10 9.31
N ASN A 45 10.99 -10.87 9.58
CA ASN A 45 10.38 -11.05 10.89
C ASN A 45 9.94 -9.70 11.52
N PHE A 46 9.38 -8.81 10.69
CA PHE A 46 8.85 -7.51 11.10
C PHE A 46 7.38 -7.60 11.52
N HIS A 47 6.98 -6.78 12.49
CA HIS A 47 5.59 -6.39 12.68
C HIS A 47 5.27 -5.24 11.72
N VAL A 48 4.35 -5.46 10.78
CA VAL A 48 4.11 -4.52 9.68
C VAL A 48 2.76 -3.83 9.81
N GLN A 49 2.78 -2.50 9.83
CA GLN A 49 1.60 -1.67 9.66
C GLN A 49 1.46 -1.27 8.18
N ARG A 50 0.25 -1.34 7.64
CA ARG A 50 -0.07 -1.00 6.24
C ARG A 50 -0.84 0.33 6.18
N PHE A 51 -0.46 1.23 5.29
CA PHE A 51 -1.17 2.48 5.03
C PHE A 51 -1.36 2.76 3.53
N PRO A 52 -2.51 3.28 3.07
CA PRO A 52 -3.76 3.35 3.80
C PRO A 52 -4.19 1.95 4.25
N GLU A 53 -4.88 1.90 5.39
CA GLU A 53 -5.40 0.65 5.93
C GLU A 53 -6.41 0.09 4.94
N VAL A 54 -6.15 -1.11 4.42
CA VAL A 54 -7.10 -1.77 3.52
C VAL A 54 -8.22 -2.26 4.42
N LYS A 55 -9.35 -1.56 4.45
CA LYS A 55 -10.58 -2.13 5.01
C LYS A 55 -10.95 -3.30 4.10
N ILE A 56 -10.65 -4.51 4.53
CA ILE A 56 -11.19 -5.71 3.90
C ILE A 56 -12.68 -5.69 4.20
N GLU A 57 -13.50 -5.12 3.31
CA GLU A 57 -14.93 -5.39 3.32
C GLU A 57 -15.10 -6.84 2.89
N VAL A 58 -15.32 -7.71 3.87
CA VAL A 58 -15.71 -9.11 3.62
C VAL A 58 -17.10 -9.05 2.99
N ILE A 59 -17.17 -9.42 1.70
CA ILE A 59 -18.41 -9.54 0.91
C ILE A 59 -19.07 -10.89 1.21
#